data_AF-A0A7W4CGH5-F1
#
_entry.id   AF-A0A7W4CGH5-F1
#
_cell.length_a   1.000
_cell.length_b   1.000
_cell.length_c   1.000
_cell.angle_alpha   90.00
_cell.angle_beta   90.00
_cell.angle_gamma   90.00
#
_symmetry.space_group_name_H-M   'P 1'
#
loop_
_entity.id
_entity.type
_entity.pdbx_description
1 polymer ?
#
loop_
_entity_poly.entity_id
_entity_poly.type
_entity_poly.pdbx_seq_one_letter_code
_entity_poly.pdbx_strand_id
1 'polypeptide(L)' 'MKLKSLKISSFRAINGDENIISFIDNNIVFIFGKNNIGKSSILHAYQYFVKPNQAAQITDFY' A
#
# COMPACT_ATOMS: atom_id res chain seq x y z
N MET A 1 13.62 -1.05 14.08
CA MET A 1 13.75 -0.67 12.65
C MET A 1 12.56 0.19 12.25
N LYS A 2 12.72 1.15 11.34
CA LYS A 2 11.64 1.96 10.77
C LYS A 2 11.52 1.69 9.27
N LEU A 3 10.29 1.65 8.76
CA LEU A 3 10.06 1.54 7.32
C LEU A 3 10.54 2.84 6.65
N LYS A 4 11.29 2.77 5.55
CA LYS A 4 11.77 3.95 4.81
C LYS A 4 10.81 4.35 3.71
N SER A 5 10.35 3.37 2.94
CA SER A 5 9.39 3.56 1.85
C SER A 5 8.60 2.29 1.59
N LEU A 6 7.40 2.44 1.03
CA LEU A 6 6.56 1.37 0.49
C LEU A 6 6.23 1.71 -0.96
N LYS A 7 6.66 0.88 -1.92
CA LYS A 7 6.25 0.97 -3.32
C LYS A 7 5.20 -0.10 -3.60
N ILE A 8 4.10 0.28 -4.24
CA ILE A 8 2.99 -0.63 -4.58
C ILE A 8 2.86 -0.68 -6.10
N SER A 9 2.72 -1.86 -6.69
CA SER A 9 2.55 -2.04 -8.13
C SER A 9 1.66 -3.25 -8.38
N SER A 10 0.79 -3.15 -9.39
CA SER A 10 -0.14 -4.20 -9.83
C SER A 10 -0.90 -4.87 -8.67
N PHE A 11 -1.41 -4.06 -7.73
CA PHE A 11 -2.10 -4.54 -6.54
C PHE A 11 -3.41 -3.80 -6.30
N ARG A 12 -4.54 -4.53 -6.33
CA ARG A 12 -5.90 -4.03 -6.01
C ARG A 12 -6.22 -2.66 -6.63
N ALA A 13 -6.13 -2.57 -7.96
CA ALA A 13 -6.39 -1.36 -8.75
C ALA A 13 -5.41 -0.19 -8.52
N ILE A 14 -4.26 -0.44 -7.88
CA ILE A 14 -3.12 0.49 -7.84
C ILE A 14 -2.19 0.13 -9.01
N ASN A 15 -2.20 1.01 -10.02
CA ASN A 15 -1.43 0.87 -11.26
C ASN A 15 -0.43 2.01 -11.42
N GLY A 16 0.61 1.79 -12.22
CA GLY A 16 1.68 2.77 -12.47
C GLY A 16 2.84 2.67 -11.48
N ASP A 17 3.93 3.36 -11.80
CA ASP A 17 5.22 3.20 -11.12
C ASP A 17 5.45 4.15 -9.94
N GLU A 18 4.63 5.18 -9.81
CA GLU A 18 4.84 6.28 -8.87
C GLU A 18 4.04 6.14 -7.56
N ASN A 19 3.49 4.96 -7.30
CA ASN A 19 2.78 4.66 -6.05
C ASN A 19 3.77 4.37 -4.91
N ILE A 20 4.46 5.42 -4.46
CA ILE A 20 5.50 5.35 -3.43
C ILE A 20 5.06 6.17 -2.22
N ILE A 21 5.03 5.51 -1.06
CA ILE A 21 4.81 6.18 0.22
C ILE A 21 6.16 6.27 0.92
N SER A 22 6.63 7.50 1.14
CA SER A 22 7.86 7.77 1.89
C SER A 22 7.55 7.98 3.36
N PHE A 23 8.35 7.35 4.22
CA PHE A 23 8.28 7.49 5.68
C PHE A 23 9.52 8.20 6.23
N ILE A 24 10.35 8.76 5.35
CA ILE A 24 11.53 9.54 5.77
C ILE A 24 11.05 10.71 6.62
N ASP A 25 11.64 10.85 7.81
CA ASP A 25 11.33 11.86 8.83
C ASP A 25 9.88 11.92 9.31
N ASN A 26 9.07 10.90 8.99
CA ASN A 26 7.65 10.85 9.33
C ASN A 26 7.34 9.59 10.14
N ASN A 27 6.72 9.78 11.30
CA ASN A 27 6.26 8.67 12.15
C ASN A 27 4.78 8.34 11.95
N ILE A 28 4.04 9.21 11.23
CA ILE A 28 2.60 9.09 11.00
C ILE A 28 2.31 9.50 9.55
N VAL A 29 1.51 8.71 8.84
CA VAL A 29 1.08 8.98 7.46
C VAL A 29 -0.44 8.98 7.42
N PHE A 30 -1.02 9.98 6.78
CA PHE A 30 -2.46 10.07 6.54
C PHE A 30 -2.75 9.83 5.07
N ILE A 31 -3.69 8.92 4.77
CA ILE A 31 -4.16 8.63 3.42
C ILE A 31 -5.60 9.14 3.31
N PHE A 32 -5.83 10.13 2.45
CA PHE A 32 -7.14 10.76 2.25
C PHE A 32 -7.43 10.95 0.75
N GLY A 33 -8.69 11.17 0.42
CA GLY A 33 -9.16 11.31 -0.97
C GLY A 33 -10.59 10.81 -1.16
N LYS A 34 -11.14 10.99 -2.36
CA LYS A 34 -12.51 10.57 -2.71
C LYS A 34 -12.72 9.07 -2.51
N ASN A 35 -13.97 8.65 -2.36
CA ASN A 35 -14.31 7.22 -2.32
C ASN A 35 -13.85 6.54 -3.62
N ASN A 36 -13.47 5.27 -3.49
CA ASN A 36 -13.02 4.43 -4.60
C ASN A 36 -11.69 4.84 -5.29
N ILE A 37 -10.86 5.69 -4.67
CA ILE A 37 -9.56 6.11 -5.23
C ILE A 37 -8.37 5.20 -4.81
N GLY A 38 -8.64 4.04 -4.19
CA GLY A 38 -7.58 3.09 -3.80
C GLY A 38 -7.04 3.23 -2.36
N LYS A 39 -7.67 4.04 -1.49
CA LYS A 39 -7.25 4.19 -0.08
C LYS A 39 -7.16 2.84 0.66
N SER A 40 -8.21 2.02 0.56
CA SER A 40 -8.23 0.69 1.18
C SER A 40 -7.23 -0.26 0.54
N SER A 41 -6.97 -0.12 -0.77
CA SER A 41 -5.96 -0.91 -1.48
C SER A 41 -4.56 -0.67 -0.94
N ILE A 42 -4.21 0.60 -0.67
CA ILE A 42 -2.92 0.96 -0.05
C ILE A 42 -2.80 0.31 1.34
N LEU A 43 -3.85 0.39 2.16
CA LEU A 43 -3.86 -0.22 3.48
C LEU A 43 -3.71 -1.74 3.40
N HIS A 44 -4.38 -2.40 2.45
CA HIS A 44 -4.23 -3.83 2.20
C HIS A 44 -2.81 -4.20 1.76
N ALA A 45 -2.16 -3.41 0.90
CA ALA A 45 -0.78 -3.63 0.49
C ALA A 45 0.18 -3.54 1.68
N TYR A 46 -0.02 -2.53 2.55
CA TYR A 46 0.74 -2.42 3.79
C TYR A 46 0.51 -3.62 4.71
N GLN A 47 -0.75 -4.03 4.91
CA GLN A 47 -1.08 -5.20 5.74
C GLN A 47 -0.46 -6.49 5.20
N TYR A 48 -0.50 -6.69 3.88
CA TYR A 48 0.15 -7.81 3.21
C TYR A 48 1.67 -7.81 3.45
N PHE A 49 2.30 -6.65 3.38
CA PHE A 49 3.74 -6.51 3.64
C PHE A 49 4.12 -6.79 5.09
N VAL A 50 3.35 -6.32 6.08
CA VAL A 50 3.74 -6.42 7.50
C VAL A 50 3.23 -7.67 8.22
N LYS A 51 2.14 -8.30 7.75
CA LYS A 51 1.55 -9.46 8.41
C LYS A 51 2.08 -10.76 7.78
N PRO A 52 2.81 -11.60 8.53
CA PRO A 52 3.41 -12.82 7.98
C PRO A 52 2.39 -13.85 7.47
N ASN A 53 1.16 -13.83 8.00
CA ASN A 53 0.11 -14.80 7.67
C ASN A 53 -0.95 -14.25 6.70
N GLN A 54 -0.75 -13.04 6.16
CA GLN A 54 -1.67 -12.48 5.18
C GLN A 54 -1.35 -13.06 3.81
N ALA A 55 -2.09 -14.08 3.39
CA ALA A 55 -1.97 -14.62 2.04
C ALA A 55 -2.57 -13.63 1.01
N ALA A 56 -1.84 -13.37 -0.07
CA ALA A 56 -2.41 -12.69 -1.22
C ALA A 56 -3.34 -13.63 -1.98
N GLN A 57 -4.42 -13.08 -2.52
CA GLN A 57 -5.29 -13.78 -3.45
C GLN A 57 -4.87 -13.45 -4.89
N ILE A 58 -5.15 -14.35 -5.83
CA ILE A 58 -4.92 -14.07 -7.26
C ILE A 58 -5.65 -12.78 -7.68
N THR A 59 -6.85 -12.56 -7.13
CA THR A 59 -7.65 -11.35 -7.35
C THR A 59 -7.05 -10.08 -6.73
N ASP A 60 -5.96 -10.18 -5.98
CA ASP A 60 -5.28 -8.98 -5.50
C ASP A 60 -4.34 -8.41 -6.57
N PHE A 61 -4.01 -9.18 -7.62
CA PHE A 61 -3.11 -8.78 -8.70
C PHE A 61 -3.87 -8.64 -10.02
N TYR A 62 -3.68 -7.50 -10.69
CA TYR A 62 -4.28 -7.17 -11.99
C TYR A 62 -3.25 -6.45 -12.87
#